data_AF-A0AAA9TES2-F1
#
_entry.id   AF-A0AAA9TES2-F1
#
_cell.length_a   1.000
_cell.length_b   1.000
_cell.length_c   1.000
_cell.angle_alpha   90.00
_cell.angle_beta   90.00
_cell.angle_gamma   90.00
#
_symmetry.space_group_name_H-M   'P 1'
#
loop_
_entity.id
_entity.type
_entity.pdbx_description
1 polymer ?
#
loop_
_entity_poly.entity_id
_entity_poly.type
_entity_poly.pdbx_seq_one_letter_code
_entity_poly.pdbx_strand_id
1 'polypeptide(L)'
;MADKVTEAQTTVTARERETVTIGCTYETSRTYYTLFWYRHNNANARRDRYSVNFQKGKKIISLTISSLYLADSAKYFCALWEDHSDRNDSRG
;
A
#
# COMPACT_ATOMS: atom_id res chain seq x y z
N MET A 1 7.03 -3.72 31.62
CA MET A 1 5.84 -4.12 30.84
C MET A 1 5.81 -3.24 29.61
N ALA A 2 5.94 -3.80 28.40
CA ALA A 2 5.80 -3.03 27.17
C ALA A 2 5.20 -3.96 26.11
N ASP A 3 3.96 -3.69 25.72
CA ASP A 3 3.38 -4.27 24.52
C ASP A 3 4.11 -3.69 23.32
N LYS A 4 5.08 -4.44 22.80
CA LYS A 4 5.78 -4.12 21.58
C LYS A 4 4.85 -4.53 20.43
N VAL A 5 3.98 -3.61 20.02
CA VAL A 5 3.29 -3.72 18.73
C VAL A 5 4.39 -3.78 17.68
N THR A 6 4.70 -4.98 17.21
CA THR A 6 5.60 -5.19 16.09
C THR A 6 4.75 -4.95 14.85
N GLU A 7 4.41 -3.68 14.65
CA GLU A 7 3.84 -3.22 13.40
C GLU A 7 4.86 -3.62 12.35
N ALA A 8 4.48 -4.50 11.41
CA ALA A 8 5.33 -4.91 10.30
C ALA A 8 5.52 -3.75 9.31
N GLN A 9 5.97 -2.60 9.82
CA GLN A 9 6.38 -1.46 9.03
C GLN A 9 7.59 -1.91 8.24
N THR A 10 7.33 -2.35 7.01
CA THR A 10 8.36 -2.73 6.07
C THR A 10 9.06 -1.45 5.64
N THR A 11 10.15 -1.12 6.34
CA THR A 11 11.03 -0.02 5.93
C THR A 11 11.82 -0.52 4.74
N VAL A 12 11.51 0.00 3.56
CA VAL A 12 12.22 -0.36 2.34
C VAL A 12 13.31 0.67 2.09
N THR A 13 14.56 0.22 2.13
CA THR A 13 15.73 1.04 1.82
C THR A 13 16.27 0.61 0.46
N ALA A 14 16.45 1.58 -0.44
CA ALA A 14 17.01 1.35 -1.77
C ALA A 14 17.89 2.56 -2.16
N ARG A 15 18.77 2.37 -3.13
CA ARG A 15 19.67 3.43 -3.60
C ARG A 15 18.97 4.31 -4.62
N GLU A 16 19.48 5.53 -4.79
CA GLU A 16 18.99 6.43 -5.83
C GLU A 16 19.10 5.77 -7.21
N ARG A 17 18.11 6.00 -8.08
CA ARG A 17 17.94 5.43 -9.42
C ARG A 17 17.60 3.93 -9.46
N GLU A 18 17.50 3.26 -8.31
CA GLU A 18 17.00 1.88 -8.27
C GLU A 18 15.48 1.83 -8.42
N THR A 19 14.98 0.66 -8.83
CA THR A 19 13.55 0.38 -8.85
C THR A 19 13.19 -0.39 -7.60
N VAL A 20 12.20 0.09 -6.87
CA VAL A 20 11.72 -0.56 -5.64
C VAL A 20 10.29 -1.05 -5.83
N THR A 21 9.96 -2.17 -5.20
CA THR A 21 8.58 -2.66 -5.13
C THR A 21 8.18 -2.83 -3.68
N ILE A 22 7.10 -2.14 -3.29
CA ILE A 22 6.51 -2.17 -1.96
C ILE A 22 5.25 -3.03 -2.03
N GLY A 23 5.21 -4.13 -1.29
CA GLY A 23 4.04 -5.01 -1.22
C GLY A 23 3.18 -4.70 0.01
N CYS A 24 1.87 -4.70 -0.18
CA CYS A 24 0.90 -4.71 0.90
C CYS A 24 -0.07 -5.87 0.70
N THR A 25 -0.17 -6.73 1.71
CA THR A 25 -1.19 -7.78 1.76
C THR A 25 -2.43 -7.20 2.41
N TYR A 26 -3.61 -7.48 1.85
CA TYR A 26 -4.88 -7.06 2.41
C TYR A 26 -5.75 -8.30 2.65
N GLU A 27 -6.70 -8.18 3.57
CA GLU A 27 -7.70 -9.20 3.79
C GLU A 27 -9.07 -8.55 3.73
N THR A 28 -9.94 -9.09 2.90
CA THR A 28 -11.36 -8.72 2.83
C THR A 28 -12.17 -9.93 2.41
N SER A 29 -13.40 -9.99 2.90
CA SER A 29 -14.45 -10.94 2.48
C SER A 29 -15.42 -10.30 1.48
N ARG A 30 -15.33 -8.99 1.25
CA ARG A 30 -16.26 -8.28 0.34
C ARG A 30 -15.94 -8.57 -1.11
N THR A 31 -16.98 -8.53 -1.94
CA THR A 31 -16.86 -8.67 -3.39
C THR A 31 -16.54 -7.34 -4.07
N TYR A 32 -17.06 -6.24 -3.50
CA TYR A 32 -16.87 -4.88 -3.99
C TYR A 32 -15.99 -4.09 -3.02
N TYR A 33 -14.77 -3.81 -3.45
CA TYR A 33 -13.81 -3.01 -2.71
C TYR A 33 -12.87 -2.31 -3.69
N THR A 34 -12.30 -1.21 -3.22
CA THR A 34 -11.28 -0.44 -3.93
C THR A 34 -10.00 -0.49 -3.12
N LEU A 35 -8.88 -0.86 -3.75
CA LEU A 35 -7.55 -0.74 -3.14
C LEU A 35 -6.73 0.31 -3.87
N PHE A 36 -6.03 1.11 -3.09
CA PHE A 36 -5.14 2.13 -3.62
C PHE A 36 -3.95 2.36 -2.70
N TRP A 37 -2.88 2.85 -3.31
CA TRP A 37 -1.71 3.36 -2.60
C TRP A 37 -1.82 4.87 -2.50
N TYR A 38 -1.48 5.41 -1.33
CA TYR A 38 -1.28 6.83 -1.16
C TYR A 38 0.05 7.10 -0.47
N ARG A 39 0.68 8.18 -0.90
CA ARG A 39 1.95 8.66 -0.36
C ARG A 39 1.66 9.82 0.58
N HIS A 40 2.22 9.78 1.78
CA HIS A 40 2.19 10.88 2.73
C HIS A 40 3.18 11.96 2.30
N ASN A 41 2.73 13.22 2.28
CA ASN A 41 3.41 14.39 1.71
C ASN A 41 3.51 14.38 0.16
N ASN A 42 2.49 14.99 -0.45
CA ASN A 42 2.29 15.21 -1.88
C ASN A 42 3.21 16.33 -2.43
N ALA A 43 4.53 16.16 -2.32
CA ALA A 43 5.47 17.06 -2.98
C ALA A 43 5.74 16.57 -4.41
N ASN A 44 4.97 17.06 -5.38
CA ASN A 44 5.27 17.04 -6.83
C ASN A 44 5.85 15.73 -7.41
N ALA A 45 5.29 14.59 -6.99
CA ALA A 45 5.74 13.29 -7.48
C ALA A 45 5.32 13.09 -8.94
N ARG A 46 6.29 12.94 -9.86
CA ARG A 46 6.02 12.57 -11.26
C ARG A 46 5.28 11.23 -11.32
N ARG A 47 3.99 11.28 -11.64
CA ARG A 47 3.08 10.12 -11.64
C ARG A 47 3.55 9.00 -12.57
N ASP A 48 4.29 9.33 -13.62
CA ASP A 48 4.75 8.40 -14.67
C ASP A 48 5.69 7.29 -14.18
N ARG A 49 6.34 7.46 -13.02
CA ARG A 49 7.28 6.47 -12.46
C ARG A 49 6.64 5.49 -11.48
N TYR A 50 5.37 5.66 -11.16
CA TYR A 50 4.65 4.82 -10.21
C TYR A 50 3.76 3.84 -10.97
N SER A 51 3.94 2.56 -10.72
CA SER A 51 3.12 1.49 -11.26
C SER A 51 2.49 0.70 -10.12
N VAL A 52 1.18 0.50 -10.17
CA VAL A 52 0.45 -0.31 -9.18
C VAL A 52 0.08 -1.63 -9.83
N ASN A 53 0.46 -2.74 -9.19
CA ASN A 53 0.12 -4.09 -9.60
C ASN A 53 -0.83 -4.73 -8.58
N PHE A 54 -1.95 -5.28 -9.06
CA PHE A 54 -2.97 -5.86 -8.21
C PHE A 54 -3.06 -7.37 -8.40
N GLN A 55 -2.71 -8.13 -7.36
CA GLN A 55 -2.74 -9.59 -7.36
C GLN A 55 -3.91 -10.08 -6.50
N LYS A 56 -5.12 -10.11 -7.08
CA LYS A 56 -6.36 -10.54 -6.39
C LYS A 56 -6.25 -11.93 -5.76
N GLY A 57 -5.69 -12.91 -6.49
CA GLY A 57 -5.58 -14.29 -6.02
C GLY A 57 -4.66 -14.47 -4.81
N LYS A 58 -3.67 -13.58 -4.64
CA LYS A 58 -2.76 -13.59 -3.48
C LYS A 58 -3.15 -12.56 -2.42
N LYS A 59 -4.21 -11.78 -2.68
CA LYS A 59 -4.60 -10.60 -1.89
C LYS A 59 -3.44 -9.64 -1.61
N ILE A 60 -2.63 -9.36 -2.64
CA ILE A 60 -1.49 -8.45 -2.55
C ILE A 60 -1.68 -7.30 -3.54
N ILE A 61 -1.42 -6.08 -3.10
CA ILE A 61 -1.25 -4.89 -3.94
C ILE A 61 0.20 -4.42 -3.84
N SER A 62 0.87 -4.30 -4.98
CA SER A 62 2.28 -3.91 -5.05
C SER A 62 2.41 -2.54 -5.72
N LEU A 63 3.18 -1.65 -5.12
CA LEU A 63 3.57 -0.37 -5.71
C LEU A 63 5.03 -0.46 -6.16
N THR A 64 5.25 -0.33 -7.46
CA THR A 64 6.59 -0.26 -8.06
C THR A 64 6.91 1.20 -8.37
N ILE A 65 8.07 1.66 -7.91
CA ILE A 65 8.57 3.01 -8.17
C ILE A 65 9.85 2.87 -8.97
N SER A 66 9.84 3.32 -10.21
CA SER A 66 11.01 3.29 -11.10
C SER A 66 11.93 4.49 -10.83
N SER A 67 13.23 4.21 -10.75
CA SER A 67 14.29 5.21 -10.54
C SER A 67 14.03 6.12 -9.33
N LEU A 68 14.21 5.61 -8.11
CA LEU A 68 14.03 6.37 -6.87
C LEU A 68 14.88 7.64 -6.79
N TYR A 69 14.30 8.73 -6.31
CA TYR A 69 15.04 9.93 -5.89
C TYR A 69 14.98 10.09 -4.38
N LEU A 70 15.89 10.90 -3.81
CA LEU A 70 15.82 11.28 -2.40
C LEU A 70 14.46 11.92 -2.05
N ALA A 71 13.89 12.66 -3.01
CA ALA A 71 12.57 13.25 -2.90
C ALA A 71 11.43 12.22 -2.90
N ASP A 72 11.67 10.94 -3.20
CA ASP A 72 10.68 9.86 -3.10
C ASP A 72 10.62 9.23 -1.69
N SER A 73 11.57 9.57 -0.81
CA SER A 73 11.59 9.15 0.59
C SER A 73 10.38 9.72 1.32
N ALA A 74 9.40 8.88 1.58
CA ALA A 74 8.16 9.24 2.24
C ALA A 74 7.50 8.00 2.85
N LYS A 75 6.46 8.21 3.67
CA LYS A 75 5.61 7.12 4.12
C LYS A 75 4.61 6.76 3.02
N TYR A 76 4.61 5.50 2.61
CA TYR A 76 3.64 4.94 1.67
C TYR A 76 2.65 4.08 2.44
N PHE A 77 1.37 4.27 2.14
CA PHE A 77 0.28 3.57 2.80
C PHE A 77 -0.60 2.91 1.74
N CYS A 78 -1.02 1.67 2.02
CA CYS A 78 -2.09 1.03 1.28
C CYS A 78 -3.41 1.24 2.03
N ALA A 79 -4.48 1.51 1.29
CA ALA A 79 -5.81 1.62 1.82
C ALA A 79 -6.75 0.66 1.08
N LEU A 80 -7.65 0.06 1.85
CA LEU A 80 -8.77 -0.74 1.37
C LEU A 80 -10.04 0.05 1.70
N TRP A 81 -10.80 0.40 0.67
CA TRP A 81 -12.12 0.98 0.81
C TRP A 81 -13.16 -0.05 0.43
N GLU A 82 -13.98 -0.42 1.39
CA GLU A 82 -15.07 -1.35 1.20
C GLU A 82 -16.35 -0.57 0.83
N ASP A 83 -16.99 -0.91 -0.29
CA ASP A 83 -18.28 -0.32 -0.60
C ASP A 83 -19.32 -0.93 0.34
N HIS A 84 -19.91 -0.11 1.21
CA HIS A 84 -20.81 -0.55 2.28
C HIS A 84 -22.21 -0.95 1.78
N SER A 85 -22.36 -1.32 0.51
CA SER A 85 -23.67 -1.44 -0.10
C SER A 85 -24.47 -2.69 0.27
N ASP A 86 -23.92 -3.72 0.94
CA ASP A 86 -24.77 -4.83 1.39
C ASP A 86 -24.33 -5.60 2.66
N ARG A 87 -25.29 -5.63 3.60
CA ARG A 87 -25.68 -6.69 4.56
C ARG A 87 -24.83 -6.99 5.81
N ASN A 88 -25.37 -6.49 6.92
CA ASN A 88 -25.47 -7.15 8.23
C ASN A 88 -24.17 -7.70 8.84
N ASP A 89 -23.41 -6.83 9.46
CA ASP A 89 -22.37 -7.21 10.42
C ASP A 89 -23.03 -7.70 11.71
N SER A 90 -23.38 -8.98 11.76
CA SER A 90 -23.56 -9.71 13.01
C SER A 90 -22.29 -10.52 13.27
N ARG A 91 -21.30 -9.88 13.89
CA ARG A 91 -20.25 -10.57 14.63
C ARG A 91 -20.84 -11.10 15.94
N GLY A 92 -21.12 -12.40 15.95
CA GLY A 92 -21.17 -13.20 17.18
C GLY A 92 -19.76 -13.49 17.69
#